data_AF-A0A6N2CQB1-F1
#
_entry.id   AF-A0A6N2CQB1-F1
#
_cell.length_a   1.000
_cell.length_b   1.000
_cell.length_c   1.000
_cell.angle_alpha   90.00
_cell.angle_beta   90.00
_cell.angle_gamma   90.00
#
_symmetry.space_group_name_H-M   'P 1'
#
loop_
_entity.id
_entity.type
_entity.pdbx_description
1 polymer ?
#
loop_
_entity_poly.entity_id
_entity_poly.type
_entity_poly.pdbx_seq_one_letter_code
_entity_poly.pdbx_strand_id
1 'polypeptide(L)'
;MKKQPKPTKHSSVVFNQLCKLIPIGMFRKLATEYKVDKKSRTFSPWSHVVCLLYCQLTHCIGLNDLCDALRHHGAKLSAIREATAPSRNGLSHANKTRNADMMEALFWKMLNHLLSKLPGRTARQTRHHDKKKCELQLLPNDGQSAQGFGDCSHLCSNSDIPLPIC
;
A
#
# COMPACT_ATOMS: atom_id res chain seq x y z
N MET A 1 -28.35 -42.84 -5.11
CA MET A 1 -26.99 -42.27 -5.32
C MET A 1 -26.83 -41.06 -4.40
N LYS A 2 -25.85 -41.08 -3.48
CA LYS A 2 -25.58 -39.94 -2.58
C LYS A 2 -24.94 -38.80 -3.39
N LYS A 3 -25.54 -37.61 -3.40
CA LYS A 3 -25.04 -36.45 -4.12
C LYS A 3 -23.82 -35.90 -3.36
N GLN A 4 -22.63 -36.01 -3.95
CA GLN A 4 -21.42 -35.48 -3.33
C GLN A 4 -21.54 -33.95 -3.15
N PRO A 5 -21.24 -33.40 -1.97
CA PRO A 5 -21.26 -31.96 -1.77
C PRO A 5 -20.19 -31.34 -2.66
N LYS A 6 -20.60 -30.38 -3.50
CA LYS A 6 -19.64 -29.62 -4.33
C LYS A 6 -18.68 -28.90 -3.37
N PRO A 7 -17.36 -29.05 -3.51
CA PRO A 7 -16.42 -28.32 -2.67
C PRO A 7 -16.72 -26.82 -2.81
N THR A 8 -16.73 -26.12 -1.68
CA THR A 8 -16.93 -24.67 -1.65
C THR A 8 -15.89 -24.04 -2.57
N LYS A 9 -16.30 -23.14 -3.46
CA LYS A 9 -15.38 -22.47 -4.38
C LYS A 9 -14.44 -21.58 -3.54
N HIS A 10 -13.27 -22.08 -3.16
CA HIS A 10 -12.29 -21.33 -2.38
C HIS A 10 -11.43 -20.46 -3.32
N SER A 11 -12.02 -19.42 -3.91
CA SER A 11 -11.27 -18.41 -4.69
C SER A 11 -11.03 -17.12 -3.91
N SER A 12 -11.08 -17.18 -2.58
CA SER A 12 -10.72 -16.05 -1.71
C SER A 12 -9.20 -15.99 -1.59
N VAL A 13 -8.58 -15.31 -2.56
CA VAL A 13 -7.17 -14.94 -2.53
C VAL A 13 -6.85 -14.34 -1.17
N VAL A 14 -5.80 -14.81 -0.48
CA VAL A 14 -5.34 -14.27 0.82
C VAL A 14 -5.26 -12.73 0.78
N PHE A 15 -4.84 -12.19 -0.37
CA PHE A 15 -4.84 -10.77 -0.67
C PHE A 15 -6.20 -10.06 -0.51
N ASN A 16 -7.32 -10.68 -0.93
CA ASN A 16 -8.66 -10.14 -0.72
C ASN A 16 -9.00 -10.10 0.77
N GLN A 17 -8.64 -11.15 1.52
CA GLN A 17 -8.85 -11.17 2.97
C GLN A 17 -8.06 -10.05 3.66
N LEU A 18 -6.79 -9.84 3.26
CA LEU A 18 -5.97 -8.74 3.75
C LEU A 18 -6.59 -7.37 3.45
N CYS A 19 -7.07 -7.15 2.23
CA CYS A 19 -7.73 -5.89 1.86
C CYS A 19 -9.05 -5.66 2.60
N LYS A 20 -9.78 -6.74 2.97
CA LYS A 20 -11.02 -6.66 3.75
C LYS A 20 -10.78 -6.25 5.20
N LEU A 21 -9.60 -6.53 5.77
CA LEU A 21 -9.25 -6.11 7.13
C LEU A 21 -9.20 -4.58 7.28
N ILE A 22 -8.96 -3.86 6.18
CA ILE A 22 -8.88 -2.40 6.17
C ILE A 22 -10.30 -1.80 6.32
N PRO A 23 -10.61 -1.09 7.42
CA PRO A 23 -11.92 -0.47 7.59
C PRO A 23 -12.13 0.65 6.56
N ILE A 24 -13.21 0.56 5.77
CA ILE A 24 -13.45 1.49 4.66
C ILE A 24 -13.76 2.92 5.14
N GLY A 25 -14.42 3.05 6.29
CA GLY A 25 -14.77 4.36 6.86
C GLY A 25 -13.54 5.17 7.25
N MET A 26 -12.49 4.50 7.76
CA MET A 26 -11.21 5.13 8.07
C MET A 26 -10.51 5.60 6.81
N PHE A 27 -10.47 4.74 5.78
CA PHE A 27 -9.87 5.06 4.49
C PHE A 27 -10.54 6.26 3.82
N ARG A 28 -11.88 6.29 3.76
CA ARG A 28 -12.64 7.39 3.15
C ARG A 28 -12.38 8.73 3.84
N LYS A 29 -12.33 8.75 5.17
CA LYS A 29 -12.00 9.95 5.95
C LYS A 29 -10.62 10.51 5.57
N LEU A 30 -9.61 9.63 5.47
CA LEU A 30 -8.26 10.01 5.03
C LEU A 30 -8.25 10.50 3.57
N ALA A 31 -8.96 9.85 2.66
CA ALA A 31 -9.00 10.25 1.25
C ALA A 31 -9.53 11.68 1.08
N THR A 32 -10.55 12.04 1.88
CA THR A 32 -11.12 13.39 1.91
C THR A 32 -10.17 14.40 2.56
N GLU A 33 -9.55 14.06 3.69
CA GLU A 33 -8.61 14.90 4.44
C GLU A 33 -7.40 15.30 3.58
N TYR A 34 -6.79 14.33 2.91
CA TYR A 34 -5.63 14.54 2.02
C TYR A 34 -6.02 14.97 0.60
N LYS A 35 -7.32 15.19 0.34
CA LYS A 35 -7.88 15.62 -0.96
C LYS A 35 -7.45 14.73 -2.15
N VAL A 36 -7.16 13.45 -1.90
CA VAL A 36 -6.70 12.50 -2.93
C VAL A 36 -7.84 12.14 -3.89
N ASP A 37 -9.08 12.20 -3.40
CA ASP A 37 -10.28 12.03 -4.23
C ASP A 37 -10.34 13.07 -5.38
N LYS A 38 -9.95 14.33 -5.11
CA LYS A 38 -9.94 15.40 -6.12
C LYS A 38 -8.88 15.21 -7.20
N LYS A 39 -7.83 14.44 -6.89
CA LYS A 39 -6.73 14.11 -7.81
C LYS A 39 -7.00 12.82 -8.59
N SER A 40 -8.16 12.19 -8.41
CA SER A 40 -8.54 10.96 -9.09
C SER A 40 -9.42 11.25 -10.31
N ARG A 41 -8.89 11.01 -11.52
CA ARG A 41 -9.68 11.03 -12.77
C ARG A 41 -10.24 9.66 -13.11
N THR A 42 -9.37 8.72 -13.46
CA THR A 42 -9.75 7.37 -13.90
C THR A 42 -9.35 6.27 -12.91
N PHE A 43 -8.34 6.53 -12.08
CA PHE A 43 -7.78 5.54 -11.17
C PHE A 43 -8.15 5.88 -9.73
N SER A 44 -9.02 5.08 -9.10
CA SER A 44 -9.51 5.41 -7.75
C SER A 44 -8.40 5.39 -6.70
N PRO A 45 -8.50 6.20 -5.62
CA PRO A 45 -7.54 6.17 -4.52
C PRO A 45 -7.46 4.79 -3.86
N TRP A 46 -8.59 4.07 -3.80
CA TRP A 46 -8.64 2.70 -3.30
C TRP A 46 -7.83 1.73 -4.17
N SER A 47 -7.99 1.79 -5.49
CA SER A 47 -7.23 0.95 -6.42
C SER A 47 -5.73 1.22 -6.32
N HIS A 48 -5.34 2.45 -6.00
CA HIS A 48 -3.94 2.81 -5.76
C HIS A 48 -3.37 2.17 -4.50
N VAL A 49 -4.13 2.18 -3.40
CA VAL A 49 -3.74 1.50 -2.15
C VAL A 49 -3.57 0.00 -2.37
N VAL A 50 -4.55 -0.62 -3.05
CA VAL A 50 -4.51 -2.06 -3.38
C VAL A 50 -3.27 -2.37 -4.22
N CYS A 51 -2.96 -1.53 -5.21
CA CYS A 51 -1.77 -1.69 -6.05
C CYS A 51 -0.46 -1.61 -5.24
N LEU A 52 -0.34 -0.63 -4.35
CA LEU A 52 0.85 -0.46 -3.51
C LEU A 52 0.99 -1.61 -2.50
N LEU A 53 -0.12 -2.06 -1.91
CA LEU A 53 -0.13 -3.20 -0.99
C LEU A 53 0.29 -4.48 -1.71
N TYR A 54 -0.20 -4.70 -2.93
CA TYR A 54 0.20 -5.85 -3.75
C TYR A 54 1.71 -5.83 -4.02
N CYS A 55 2.25 -4.68 -4.43
CA CYS A 55 3.67 -4.50 -4.69
C CYS A 55 4.56 -4.87 -3.48
N GLN A 56 4.14 -4.51 -2.26
CA GLN A 56 4.89 -4.85 -1.05
C GLN A 56 4.82 -6.35 -0.72
N LEU A 57 3.69 -7.01 -1.00
CA LEU A 57 3.51 -8.43 -0.70
C LEU A 57 4.20 -9.35 -1.71
N THR A 58 4.29 -8.93 -2.97
CA THR A 58 4.86 -9.75 -4.05
C THR A 58 6.28 -9.34 -4.43
N HIS A 59 6.83 -8.29 -3.80
CA HIS A 59 8.12 -7.71 -4.14
C HIS A 59 8.29 -7.45 -5.66
N CYS A 60 7.28 -6.86 -6.29
CA CYS A 60 7.36 -6.50 -7.72
C CYS A 60 8.56 -5.58 -7.97
N ILE A 61 9.44 -5.97 -8.89
CA ILE A 61 10.69 -5.25 -9.20
C ILE A 61 10.41 -3.96 -9.99
N GLY A 62 9.27 -3.88 -10.69
CA GLY A 62 8.94 -2.71 -11.50
C GLY A 62 7.47 -2.52 -11.79
N LEU A 63 7.17 -1.36 -12.39
CA LEU A 63 5.81 -0.92 -12.71
C LEU A 63 5.10 -1.83 -13.72
N ASN A 64 5.86 -2.39 -14.67
CA ASN A 64 5.32 -3.27 -15.71
C ASN A 64 4.84 -4.59 -15.12
N ASP A 65 5.72 -5.26 -14.36
CA ASP A 65 5.40 -6.51 -13.66
C ASP A 65 4.17 -6.35 -12.77
N LEU A 66 4.09 -5.25 -12.02
CA LEU A 66 2.93 -4.91 -11.19
C LEU A 66 1.64 -4.74 -12.02
N CYS A 67 1.68 -3.98 -13.12
CA CYS A 67 0.50 -3.76 -13.96
C CYS A 67 0.04 -5.06 -14.63
N ASP A 68 0.96 -5.88 -15.11
CA ASP A 68 0.65 -7.14 -15.80
C ASP A 68 0.10 -8.19 -14.83
N ALA A 69 0.70 -8.31 -13.63
CA ALA A 69 0.19 -9.17 -12.57
C ALA A 69 -1.24 -8.76 -12.13
N LEU A 70 -1.48 -7.46 -11.94
CA LEU A 70 -2.81 -6.95 -11.58
C LEU A 70 -3.83 -7.15 -12.70
N ARG A 71 -3.43 -6.98 -13.97
CA ARG A 71 -4.31 -7.25 -15.13
C ARG A 71 -4.66 -8.73 -15.23
N HIS A 72 -3.68 -9.61 -15.04
CA HIS A 72 -3.89 -11.05 -15.01
C HIS A 72 -4.86 -11.46 -13.88
N HIS A 73 -4.85 -10.74 -12.76
CA HIS A 73 -5.76 -10.93 -11.64
C HIS A 73 -6.99 -10.00 -11.64
N GLY A 74 -7.32 -9.34 -12.76
CA GLY A 74 -8.38 -8.33 -12.84
C GLY A 74 -9.75 -8.80 -12.32
N ALA A 75 -10.16 -10.02 -12.67
CA ALA A 75 -11.42 -10.60 -12.19
C ALA A 75 -11.45 -10.86 -10.67
N LYS A 76 -10.28 -11.05 -10.05
CA LYS A 76 -10.15 -11.23 -8.59
C LYS A 76 -10.06 -9.87 -7.88
N LEU A 77 -9.51 -8.85 -8.54
CA LEU A 77 -9.44 -7.49 -8.01
C LEU A 77 -10.80 -6.81 -7.93
N SER A 78 -11.70 -7.05 -8.89
CA SER A 78 -13.07 -6.51 -8.83
C SER A 78 -13.83 -7.01 -7.60
N ALA A 79 -13.53 -8.22 -7.11
CA ALA A 79 -14.06 -8.75 -5.85
C ALA A 79 -13.51 -8.03 -4.60
N ILE A 80 -12.46 -7.21 -4.73
CA ILE A 80 -11.85 -6.40 -3.67
C ILE A 80 -12.43 -4.98 -3.74
N ARG A 81 -13.72 -4.85 -3.44
CA ARG A 81 -14.44 -3.56 -3.41
C ARG A 81 -14.29 -2.78 -4.73
N GLU A 82 -14.44 -3.47 -5.86
CA GLU A 82 -14.37 -2.89 -7.21
C GLU A 82 -13.01 -2.23 -7.53
N ALA A 83 -11.93 -2.76 -6.95
CA ALA A 83 -10.59 -2.32 -7.31
C ALA A 83 -10.31 -2.60 -8.80
N THR A 84 -9.79 -1.59 -9.49
CA THR A 84 -9.49 -1.65 -10.92
C THR A 84 -8.00 -1.81 -11.15
N ALA A 85 -7.61 -2.70 -12.07
CA ALA A 85 -6.22 -2.85 -12.46
C ALA A 85 -5.70 -1.55 -13.12
N PRO A 86 -4.55 -1.00 -12.67
CA PRO A 86 -4.02 0.22 -13.25
C PRO A 86 -3.48 0.01 -14.67
N SER A 87 -3.45 1.09 -15.44
CA SER A 87 -2.55 1.20 -16.60
C SER A 87 -1.19 1.72 -16.15
N ARG A 88 -0.13 1.38 -16.88
CA ARG A 88 1.24 1.86 -16.61
C ARG A 88 1.28 3.38 -16.45
N ASN A 89 0.71 4.11 -17.40
CA ASN A 89 0.69 5.58 -17.38
C ASN A 89 -0.17 6.11 -16.24
N GLY A 90 -1.30 5.46 -15.94
CA GLY A 90 -2.18 5.83 -14.83
C GLY A 90 -1.49 5.68 -13.47
N LEU A 91 -0.75 4.60 -13.26
CA LEU A 91 -0.05 4.35 -12.00
C LEU A 91 1.18 5.25 -11.84
N SER A 92 1.95 5.48 -12.92
CA SER A 92 3.06 6.43 -12.88
C SER A 92 2.57 7.85 -12.57
N HIS A 93 1.49 8.31 -13.21
CA HIS A 93 0.89 9.60 -12.88
C HIS A 93 0.34 9.65 -11.45
N ALA A 94 -0.30 8.60 -10.98
CA ALA A 94 -0.82 8.53 -9.61
C ALA A 94 0.31 8.67 -8.57
N ASN A 95 1.44 7.99 -8.78
CA ASN A 95 2.61 8.07 -7.90
C ASN A 95 3.23 9.47 -7.89
N LYS A 96 3.21 10.20 -9.02
CA LYS A 96 3.72 11.58 -9.09
C LYS A 96 2.79 12.61 -8.47
N THR A 97 1.48 12.41 -8.59
CA THR A 97 0.47 13.42 -8.23
C THR A 97 -0.06 13.29 -6.80
N ARG A 98 -0.01 12.09 -6.23
CA ARG A 98 -0.53 11.78 -4.89
C ARG A 98 0.63 11.69 -3.91
N ASN A 99 0.56 12.49 -2.85
CA ASN A 99 1.57 12.48 -1.81
C ASN A 99 1.55 11.16 -1.04
N ALA A 100 2.73 10.71 -0.60
CA ALA A 100 2.88 9.51 0.23
C ALA A 100 2.22 9.67 1.62
N ASP A 101 2.01 10.90 2.07
CA ASP A 101 1.46 11.25 3.40
C ASP A 101 0.12 10.53 3.70
N MET A 102 -0.75 10.37 2.70
CA MET A 102 -2.02 9.66 2.88
C MET A 102 -1.80 8.17 3.21
N MET A 103 -0.86 7.55 2.50
CA MET A 103 -0.55 6.12 2.65
C MET A 103 0.12 5.86 4.00
N GLU A 104 1.03 6.75 4.40
CA GLU A 104 1.65 6.72 5.72
C GLU A 104 0.59 6.85 6.83
N ALA A 105 -0.29 7.85 6.75
CA ALA A 105 -1.35 8.04 7.73
C ALA A 105 -2.30 6.84 7.81
N LEU A 106 -2.60 6.21 6.66
CA LEU A 106 -3.40 4.98 6.62
C LEU A 106 -2.71 3.84 7.36
N PHE A 107 -1.40 3.63 7.12
CA PHE A 107 -0.62 2.59 7.77
C PHE A 107 -0.64 2.75 9.30
N TRP A 108 -0.34 3.94 9.80
CA TRP A 108 -0.28 4.17 11.25
C TRP A 108 -1.66 4.09 11.92
N LYS A 109 -2.71 4.60 11.27
CA LYS A 109 -4.09 4.41 11.79
C LYS A 109 -4.49 2.93 11.79
N MET A 110 -4.09 2.15 10.78
CA MET A 110 -4.33 0.71 10.73
C MET A 110 -3.60 -0.03 11.84
N LEU A 111 -2.30 0.26 12.03
CA LEU A 111 -1.48 -0.35 13.06
C LEU A 111 -2.08 -0.13 14.44
N ASN A 112 -2.45 1.11 14.77
CA ASN A 112 -3.10 1.44 16.03
C ASN A 112 -4.44 0.69 16.21
N HIS A 113 -5.24 0.58 15.15
CA HIS A 113 -6.50 -0.17 15.17
C HIS A 113 -6.32 -1.69 15.33
N LEU A 114 -5.22 -2.25 14.83
CA LEU A 114 -4.90 -3.66 15.03
C LEU A 114 -4.37 -3.91 16.44
N LEU A 115 -3.47 -3.04 16.92
CA LEU A 115 -2.92 -3.13 18.27
C LEU A 115 -4.01 -3.01 19.34
N SER A 116 -5.01 -2.14 19.15
CA SER A 116 -6.12 -2.00 20.10
C SER A 116 -7.03 -3.23 20.20
N LYS A 117 -7.03 -4.11 19.19
CA LYS A 117 -7.83 -5.34 19.17
C LYS A 117 -7.10 -6.56 19.73
N LEU A 118 -5.78 -6.48 19.92
CA LEU A 118 -4.97 -7.60 20.38
C LEU A 118 -4.87 -7.57 21.92
N PRO A 119 -5.32 -8.61 22.63
CA PRO A 119 -5.11 -8.69 24.07
C PRO A 119 -3.62 -8.86 24.38
N GLY A 120 -3.05 -8.00 25.23
CA GLY A 120 -1.69 -8.13 25.73
C GLY A 120 -0.59 -7.31 25.02
N ARG A 121 -0.91 -6.60 23.94
CA ARG A 121 -0.01 -5.56 23.39
C ARG A 121 -0.51 -4.19 23.82
N THR A 122 -0.02 -3.70 24.95
CA THR A 122 -0.10 -2.26 25.24
C THR A 122 0.57 -1.53 24.10
N ALA A 123 -0.17 -0.66 23.42
CA ALA A 123 0.38 0.19 22.39
C ALA A 123 1.48 1.03 23.06
N ARG A 124 2.75 0.64 22.90
CA ARG A 124 3.84 1.59 23.05
C ARG A 124 3.56 2.63 21.98
N GLN A 125 2.98 3.74 22.42
CA GLN A 125 2.59 4.85 21.58
C GLN A 125 3.84 5.25 20.81
N THR A 126 3.92 4.82 19.55
CA THR A 126 4.94 5.33 18.64
C THR A 126 4.65 6.80 18.57
N ARG A 127 5.48 7.60 19.25
CA ARG A 127 5.42 9.06 19.21
C ARG A 127 5.60 9.42 17.75
N HIS A 128 4.48 9.64 17.06
CA HIS A 128 4.52 10.14 15.71
C HIS A 128 5.04 11.55 15.84
N HIS A 129 6.28 11.73 15.37
CA HIS A 129 6.97 13.00 15.41
C HIS A 129 6.17 13.95 14.53
N ASP A 130 5.44 14.84 15.18
CA ASP A 130 4.79 15.99 14.58
C ASP A 130 5.83 16.74 13.73
N LYS A 131 5.61 16.70 12.42
CA LYS A 131 6.15 17.58 11.37
C LYS A 131 7.36 18.44 11.76
N LYS A 132 8.60 17.94 11.61
CA LYS A 132 9.74 18.79 11.20
C LYS A 132 10.73 17.99 10.35
N LYS A 133 10.89 18.43 9.10
CA LYS A 133 11.98 18.09 8.16
C LYS A 133 11.86 16.81 7.32
N CYS A 134 10.75 16.66 6.59
CA CYS A 134 10.87 16.22 5.19
C CYS A 134 10.73 17.48 4.33
N GLU A 135 11.79 18.28 4.34
CA GLU A 135 12.05 19.16 3.22
C GLU A 135 12.32 18.21 2.05
N LEU A 136 11.24 17.88 1.34
CA LEU A 136 11.31 17.22 0.06
C LEU A 136 12.00 18.23 -0.84
N GLN A 137 13.34 18.11 -0.96
CA GLN A 137 14.06 18.78 -2.03
C GLN A 137 13.38 18.36 -3.32
N LEU A 138 12.62 19.32 -3.85
CA LEU A 138 12.12 19.31 -5.20
C LEU A 138 13.34 19.10 -6.09
N LEU A 139 13.52 17.89 -6.61
CA LEU A 139 14.47 17.70 -7.69
C LEU A 139 13.90 18.47 -8.90
N PRO A 140 14.66 19.42 -9.48
CA PRO A 140 14.27 20.10 -10.70
C PRO A 140 14.01 19.09 -11.82
N ASN A 141 13.02 19.38 -12.65
CA ASN A 141 12.65 18.60 -13.82
C ASN A 141 13.65 18.86 -14.95
N ASP A 142 14.85 18.28 -14.88
CA ASP A 142 15.75 18.27 -16.04
C ASP A 142 16.31 16.87 -16.22
N GLY A 143 16.07 16.30 -17.40
CA GLY A 143 16.55 14.97 -17.74
C GLY A 143 18.07 14.94 -17.75
N GLN A 144 18.65 14.04 -16.95
CA GLN A 144 19.95 13.42 -17.22
C GLN A 144 20.18 12.22 -16.27
N SER A 145 20.98 11.31 -16.80
CA SER A 145 21.37 10.00 -16.31
C SER A 145 22.25 9.99 -15.05
N ALA A 146 22.23 8.83 -14.40
CA ALA A 146 23.35 8.14 -13.75
C ALA A 146 23.74 8.49 -12.29
N GLN A 147 23.88 7.38 -11.54
CA GLN A 147 24.86 7.09 -10.48
C GLN A 147 24.68 7.67 -9.08
N GLY A 148 24.62 6.75 -8.10
CA GLY A 148 24.82 7.04 -6.69
C GLY A 148 24.03 6.14 -5.74
N PHE A 149 24.29 4.82 -5.76
CA PHE A 149 24.03 3.98 -4.58
C PHE A 149 25.07 4.41 -3.51
N GLY A 150 24.71 5.43 -2.71
CA GLY A 150 25.52 5.94 -1.62
C GLY A 150 24.94 5.46 -0.29
N ASP A 151 25.71 4.61 0.38
CA ASP A 151 25.48 3.98 1.67
C ASP A 151 24.60 4.73 2.68
N CYS A 152 23.46 4.12 3.03
CA CYS A 152 22.70 4.42 4.25
C CYS A 152 23.09 3.51 5.44
N SER A 153 24.30 2.96 5.43
CA SER A 153 24.81 2.07 6.49
C SER A 153 24.99 2.76 7.84
N HIS A 154 24.92 4.09 7.92
CA HIS A 154 25.07 4.84 9.18
C HIS A 154 23.78 5.09 9.98
N LEU A 155 22.59 4.73 9.48
CA LEU A 155 21.33 4.89 10.22
C LEU A 155 20.88 3.61 10.97
N CYS A 156 21.63 2.51 10.85
CA CYS A 156 21.29 1.22 11.48
C CYS A 156 22.02 0.92 12.80
N SER A 157 22.84 1.82 13.35
CA SER A 157 23.69 1.50 14.50
C SER A 157 23.05 1.67 15.89
N ASN A 158 21.75 1.92 16.02
CA ASN A 158 21.09 2.01 17.34
C ASN A 158 19.66 1.47 17.34
N SER A 159 19.49 0.18 16.99
CA SER A 159 18.36 -0.63 17.46
C SER A 159 18.64 -2.10 17.18
N ASP A 160 19.15 -2.82 18.19
CA ASP A 160 19.17 -4.28 18.26
C ASP A 160 17.75 -4.85 18.08
N ILE A 161 17.44 -5.28 16.86
CA ILE A 161 16.34 -6.20 16.58
C ILE A 161 16.87 -7.20 15.53
N PRO A 162 17.13 -8.46 15.89
CA PRO A 162 17.57 -9.46 14.93
C PRO A 162 16.38 -9.85 14.06
N LEU A 163 16.40 -9.45 12.79
CA LEU A 163 15.51 -10.04 11.79
C LEU A 163 16.16 -11.33 11.27
N PRO A 164 15.47 -12.49 11.33
CA PRO A 164 15.96 -13.72 10.74
C PRO A 164 15.99 -13.57 9.22
N ILE A 165 17.13 -13.97 8.70
CA ILE A 165 17.55 -14.00 7.30
C ILE A 165 16.71 -15.04 6.56
N CYS A 166 16.08 -14.64 5.45
CA CYS A 166 15.81 -15.46 4.27
C CYS A 166 15.98 -14.57 3.06
#